data_AF-I9Q2A3-F1
#
_entry.id   AF-I9Q2A3-F1
#
_cell.length_a   1.000
_cell.length_b   1.000
_cell.length_c   1.000
_cell.angle_alpha   90.00
_cell.angle_beta   90.00
_cell.angle_gamma   90.00
#
_symmetry.space_group_name_H-M   'P 1'
#
loop_
_entity.id
_entity.type
_entity.pdbx_description
1 polymer ?
#
loop_
_entity_poly.entity_id
_entity_poly.type
_entity_poly.pdbx_seq_one_letter_code
_entity_poly.pdbx_strand_id
1 'polypeptide(L)'
;MKDLQDSKQVLENVKTDLTNENTKLKAENTGLTNKITGLSKEKDELTDKNQKLTTEKDNLNTDLSNAKSQANQTSQKLNELERRHAPYEKLEKLYEVFLEVKDRLNFNFVATTHSAMDLIASVLSDSKYYLESLYNKASQELSDKRSDKGEKLAELFDLLFEYIKDSKFERLKEPSAYDHSCKTLYPEQNSSQKIQRVVLRGYTYDKKIACYTIVDMGDHKWERSLKNGLASLK
;
A
#
# COMPACT_ATOMS: atom_id res chain seq x y z
N MET A 1 6.29 -9.78 -116.02
CA MET A 1 6.58 -8.40 -115.54
C MET A 1 5.71 -8.04 -114.34
N LYS A 2 4.40 -8.34 -114.35
CA LYS A 2 3.45 -8.12 -113.23
C LYS A 2 3.84 -8.85 -111.93
N ASP A 3 4.14 -10.15 -112.01
CA ASP A 3 4.45 -10.98 -110.83
C ASP A 3 5.70 -10.52 -110.05
N LEU A 4 6.72 -10.06 -110.78
CA LEU A 4 7.95 -9.48 -110.18
C LEU A 4 7.66 -8.17 -109.44
N GLN A 5 6.73 -7.37 -109.96
CA GLN A 5 6.32 -6.11 -109.35
C GLN A 5 5.49 -6.35 -108.09
N ASP A 6 4.58 -7.33 -108.13
CA ASP A 6 3.76 -7.73 -106.98
C ASP A 6 4.64 -8.34 -105.86
N SER A 7 5.61 -9.18 -106.21
CA SER A 7 6.56 -9.75 -105.23
C SER A 7 7.44 -8.69 -104.57
N LYS A 8 7.85 -7.66 -105.31
CA LYS A 8 8.61 -6.53 -104.77
C LYS A 8 7.79 -5.70 -103.77
N GLN A 9 6.51 -5.44 -104.08
CA GLN A 9 5.59 -4.76 -103.18
C GLN A 9 5.34 -5.55 -101.90
N VAL A 10 5.16 -6.87 -101.99
CA VAL A 10 4.99 -7.74 -100.82
C VAL A 10 6.22 -7.68 -99.91
N LEU A 11 7.42 -7.75 -100.48
CA LEU A 11 8.68 -7.67 -99.73
C LEU A 11 8.82 -6.31 -99.01
N GLU A 12 8.42 -5.23 -99.68
CA GLU A 12 8.47 -3.87 -99.13
C GLU A 12 7.48 -3.71 -97.96
N ASN A 13 6.27 -4.26 -98.07
CA ASN A 13 5.29 -4.30 -96.99
C ASN A 13 5.82 -5.09 -95.77
N VAL A 14 6.34 -6.31 -95.98
CA VAL A 14 6.92 -7.15 -94.92
C VAL A 14 8.07 -6.43 -94.20
N LYS A 15 8.94 -5.73 -94.95
CA LYS A 15 10.03 -4.94 -94.38
C LYS A 15 9.50 -3.81 -93.49
N THR A 16 8.41 -3.19 -93.89
CA THR A 16 7.77 -2.10 -93.13
C THR A 16 7.17 -2.63 -91.83
N ASP A 17 6.46 -3.76 -91.89
CA ASP A 17 5.87 -4.42 -90.73
C ASP A 17 6.93 -4.86 -89.71
N LEU A 18 7.99 -5.51 -90.18
CA LEU A 18 9.14 -5.89 -89.33
C LEU A 18 9.80 -4.68 -88.67
N THR A 19 9.90 -3.56 -89.38
CA THR A 19 10.45 -2.31 -88.81
C THR A 19 9.55 -1.75 -87.72
N ASN A 20 8.23 -1.77 -87.93
CA ASN A 20 7.24 -1.34 -86.95
C ASN A 20 7.22 -2.24 -85.71
N GLU A 21 7.35 -3.56 -85.88
CA GLU A 21 7.39 -4.50 -84.76
C GLU A 21 8.68 -4.37 -83.95
N ASN A 22 9.83 -4.20 -84.63
CA ASN A 22 11.11 -3.98 -83.97
C ASN A 22 11.14 -2.66 -83.18
N THR A 23 10.48 -1.61 -83.67
CA THR A 23 10.35 -0.35 -82.90
C THR A 23 9.46 -0.50 -81.68
N LYS A 24 8.35 -1.25 -81.77
CA LYS A 24 7.51 -1.60 -80.60
C LYS A 24 8.28 -2.40 -79.55
N LEU A 25 9.01 -3.44 -79.97
CA LEU A 25 9.82 -4.27 -79.06
C LEU A 25 10.92 -3.47 -78.35
N LYS A 26 11.56 -2.51 -79.05
CA LYS A 26 12.53 -1.60 -78.42
C LYS A 26 11.90 -0.69 -77.36
N ALA A 27 10.70 -0.18 -77.62
CA ALA A 27 9.97 0.64 -76.66
C ALA A 27 9.59 -0.17 -75.41
N GLU A 28 9.09 -1.39 -75.61
CA GLU A 28 8.75 -2.31 -74.51
C GLU A 28 9.99 -2.71 -73.68
N ASN A 29 11.10 -3.06 -74.34
CA ASN A 29 12.38 -3.35 -73.66
C ASN A 29 12.88 -2.16 -72.83
N THR A 30 12.73 -0.94 -73.34
CA THR A 30 13.09 0.28 -72.58
C THR A 30 12.19 0.44 -71.35
N GLY A 31 10.87 0.20 -71.50
CA GLY A 31 9.92 0.22 -70.38
C GLY A 31 10.24 -0.82 -69.30
N LEU A 32 10.56 -2.05 -69.71
CA LEU A 32 10.97 -3.13 -68.79
C LEU A 32 12.27 -2.79 -68.06
N THR A 33 13.26 -2.25 -68.77
CA THR A 33 14.56 -1.83 -68.19
C THR A 33 14.37 -0.76 -67.12
N ASN A 34 13.51 0.23 -67.37
CA ASN A 34 13.18 1.27 -66.40
C ASN A 34 12.47 0.69 -65.16
N LYS A 35 11.52 -0.25 -65.36
CA LYS A 35 10.82 -0.91 -64.26
C LYS A 35 11.76 -1.75 -63.40
N ILE A 36 12.68 -2.50 -64.01
CA ILE A 36 13.71 -3.26 -63.29
C ILE A 36 14.59 -2.34 -62.45
N THR A 37 15.01 -1.21 -63.02
CA THR A 37 15.83 -0.22 -62.31
C THR A 37 15.08 0.38 -61.12
N GLY A 38 13.79 0.69 -61.29
CA GLY A 38 12.93 1.19 -60.20
C GLY A 38 12.76 0.17 -59.07
N LEU A 39 12.44 -1.08 -59.42
CA LEU A 39 12.30 -2.18 -58.45
C LEU A 39 13.60 -2.48 -57.70
N SER A 40 14.75 -2.36 -58.36
CA SER A 40 16.06 -2.53 -57.71
C SER A 40 16.28 -1.47 -56.62
N LYS A 41 15.97 -0.20 -56.90
CA LYS A 41 16.09 0.88 -55.91
C LYS A 41 15.15 0.69 -54.73
N GLU A 42 13.88 0.33 -55.00
CA GLU A 42 12.90 0.08 -53.94
C GLU A 42 13.32 -1.09 -53.05
N LYS A 43 13.90 -2.15 -53.65
CA LYS A 43 14.45 -3.28 -52.91
C LYS A 43 15.58 -2.84 -51.97
N ASP A 44 16.52 -2.04 -52.45
CA ASP A 44 17.65 -1.55 -51.64
C ASP A 44 17.15 -0.68 -50.46
N GLU A 45 16.19 0.23 -50.71
CA GLU A 45 15.56 1.04 -49.66
C GLU A 45 14.82 0.20 -48.61
N LEU A 46 14.13 -0.86 -49.02
CA LEU A 46 13.45 -1.77 -48.12
C LEU A 46 14.44 -2.59 -47.29
N THR A 47 15.56 -3.02 -47.87
CA THR A 47 16.63 -3.71 -47.15
C THR A 47 17.24 -2.80 -46.08
N ASP A 48 17.53 -1.54 -46.41
CA ASP A 48 18.06 -0.56 -45.45
C ASP A 48 17.09 -0.28 -44.29
N LYS A 49 15.80 -0.10 -44.61
CA LYS A 49 14.74 0.09 -43.59
C LYS A 49 14.64 -1.12 -42.68
N ASN A 50 14.68 -2.34 -43.23
CA ASN A 50 14.64 -3.56 -42.42
C ASN A 50 15.85 -3.68 -41.50
N GLN A 51 17.07 -3.39 -41.98
CA GLN A 51 18.28 -3.43 -41.16
C GLN A 51 18.20 -2.45 -39.97
N LYS A 52 17.70 -1.24 -40.21
CA LYS A 52 17.49 -0.22 -39.16
C LYS A 52 16.44 -0.68 -38.15
N LEU A 53 15.30 -1.20 -38.62
CA LEU A 53 14.23 -1.71 -37.76
C LEU A 53 14.70 -2.90 -36.91
N THR A 54 15.52 -3.80 -37.45
CA THR A 54 16.11 -4.90 -36.67
C THR A 54 17.02 -4.37 -35.55
N THR A 55 17.86 -3.40 -35.88
CA THR A 55 18.77 -2.78 -34.89
C THR A 55 18.00 -2.06 -33.79
N GLU A 56 16.97 -1.29 -34.14
CA GLU A 56 16.11 -0.59 -33.18
C GLU A 56 15.36 -1.58 -32.28
N LYS A 57 14.86 -2.68 -32.84
CA LYS A 57 14.21 -3.74 -32.07
C LYS A 57 15.16 -4.38 -31.04
N ASP A 58 16.40 -4.64 -31.41
CA ASP A 58 17.39 -5.25 -30.51
C ASP A 58 17.79 -4.28 -29.38
N ASN A 59 17.92 -2.98 -29.70
CA ASN A 59 18.15 -1.93 -28.71
C ASN A 59 16.98 -1.83 -27.72
N LEU A 60 15.73 -1.75 -28.23
CA LEU A 60 14.53 -1.70 -27.40
C LEU A 60 14.40 -2.94 -26.50
N ASN A 61 14.77 -4.12 -27.00
CA ASN A 61 14.74 -5.34 -26.19
C ASN A 61 15.79 -5.31 -25.06
N THR A 62 16.96 -4.72 -25.34
CA THR A 62 18.01 -4.50 -24.34
C THR A 62 17.56 -3.50 -23.27
N ASP A 63 16.99 -2.37 -23.68
CA ASP A 63 16.47 -1.34 -22.77
C ASP A 63 15.35 -1.88 -21.90
N LEU A 64 14.44 -2.67 -22.46
CA LEU A 64 13.36 -3.32 -21.71
C LEU A 64 13.91 -4.28 -20.64
N SER A 65 14.92 -5.07 -20.99
CA SER A 65 15.59 -5.99 -20.05
C SER A 65 16.26 -5.22 -18.91
N ASN A 66 16.97 -4.13 -19.24
CA ASN A 66 17.63 -3.26 -18.26
C ASN A 66 16.62 -2.60 -17.32
N ALA A 67 15.54 -2.04 -17.87
CA ALA A 67 14.45 -1.42 -17.10
C ALA A 67 13.79 -2.43 -16.14
N LYS A 68 13.54 -3.66 -16.60
CA LYS A 68 12.98 -4.74 -15.77
C LYS A 68 13.91 -5.12 -14.61
N SER A 69 15.22 -5.18 -14.86
CA SER A 69 16.22 -5.45 -13.83
C SER A 69 16.23 -4.34 -12.77
N GLN A 70 16.24 -3.06 -13.19
CA GLN A 70 16.19 -1.90 -12.29
C GLN A 70 14.91 -1.85 -11.46
N ALA A 71 13.75 -2.15 -12.07
CA ALA A 71 12.48 -2.21 -11.36
C ALA A 71 12.51 -3.27 -10.25
N ASN A 72 13.01 -4.47 -10.54
CA ASN A 72 13.14 -5.54 -9.55
C ASN A 72 14.07 -5.16 -8.39
N GLN A 73 15.23 -4.56 -8.69
CA GLN A 73 16.15 -4.06 -7.65
C GLN A 73 15.51 -2.97 -6.79
N THR A 74 14.69 -2.11 -7.39
CA THR A 74 14.00 -1.02 -6.68
C THR A 74 12.92 -1.57 -5.74
N SER A 75 12.10 -2.52 -6.21
CA SER A 75 11.13 -3.21 -5.35
C SER A 75 11.79 -3.94 -4.18
N GLN A 76 12.95 -4.57 -4.39
CA GLN A 76 13.69 -5.22 -3.30
C GLN A 76 14.15 -4.20 -2.25
N LYS A 77 14.75 -3.07 -2.68
CA LYS A 77 15.17 -2.00 -1.77
C LYS A 77 13.99 -1.36 -1.02
N LEU A 78 12.84 -1.19 -1.69
CA LEU A 78 11.63 -0.67 -1.05
C LEU A 78 11.15 -1.59 0.06
N ASN A 79 11.04 -2.90 -0.21
CA ASN A 79 10.66 -3.88 0.81
C ASN A 79 11.63 -3.92 1.99
N GLU A 80 12.94 -3.79 1.73
CA GLU A 80 13.94 -3.69 2.81
C GLU A 80 13.76 -2.42 3.65
N LEU A 81 13.47 -1.29 3.01
CA LEU A 81 13.25 -0.01 3.67
C LEU A 81 11.99 -0.05 4.53
N GLU A 82 10.87 -0.57 4.00
CA GLU A 82 9.63 -0.77 4.75
C GLU A 82 9.86 -1.65 5.97
N ARG A 83 10.59 -2.76 5.83
CA ARG A 83 10.94 -3.63 6.97
C ARG A 83 11.81 -2.91 8.01
N ARG A 84 12.75 -2.06 7.59
CA ARG A 84 13.55 -1.25 8.51
C ARG A 84 12.73 -0.15 9.18
N HIS A 85 11.71 0.38 8.50
CA HIS A 85 10.89 1.49 8.99
C HIS A 85 9.72 1.02 9.89
N ALA A 86 9.24 -0.21 9.74
CA ALA A 86 8.11 -0.74 10.51
C ALA A 86 8.22 -0.58 12.05
N PRO A 87 9.40 -0.71 12.69
CA PRO A 87 9.55 -0.45 14.12
C PRO A 87 9.35 1.03 14.51
N TYR A 88 9.63 1.96 13.59
CA TYR A 88 9.53 3.40 13.84
C TYR A 88 8.11 3.92 13.77
N GLU A 89 7.24 3.35 12.92
CA GLU A 89 5.83 3.75 12.85
C GLU A 89 5.10 3.55 14.19
N LYS A 90 5.39 2.45 14.90
CA LYS A 90 4.85 2.19 16.23
C LYS A 90 5.38 3.18 17.27
N LEU A 91 6.68 3.51 17.18
CA LEU A 91 7.32 4.46 18.07
C LEU A 91 6.79 5.88 17.86
N GLU A 92 6.50 6.25 16.62
CA GLU A 92 5.89 7.52 16.24
C GLU A 92 4.49 7.66 16.85
N LYS A 93 3.61 6.65 16.67
CA LYS A 93 2.29 6.61 17.31
C LYS A 93 2.37 6.72 18.83
N LEU A 94 3.29 5.97 19.45
CA LEU A 94 3.54 6.04 20.89
C LEU A 94 3.91 7.47 21.34
N TYR A 95 4.73 8.17 20.55
CA TYR A 95 5.13 9.55 20.86
C TYR A 95 3.98 10.55 20.67
N GLU A 96 3.19 10.42 19.61
CA GLU A 96 2.02 11.27 19.35
C GLU A 96 1.02 11.19 20.51
N VAL A 97 0.62 9.96 20.89
CA VAL A 97 -0.33 9.73 21.99
C VAL A 97 0.25 10.25 23.31
N PHE A 98 1.55 10.05 23.56
CA PHE A 98 2.22 10.61 24.75
C PHE A 98 2.10 12.14 24.81
N LEU A 99 2.34 12.84 23.71
CA LEU A 99 2.29 14.31 23.68
C LEU A 99 0.89 14.85 24.02
N GLU A 100 -0.17 14.14 23.63
CA GLU A 100 -1.56 14.52 23.91
C GLU A 100 -1.91 14.43 25.40
N VAL A 101 -1.32 13.47 26.13
CA VAL A 101 -1.64 13.20 27.55
C VAL A 101 -0.55 13.58 28.52
N LYS A 102 0.58 14.15 28.06
CA LYS A 102 1.74 14.48 28.89
C LYS A 102 1.40 15.36 30.10
N ASP A 103 0.39 16.23 29.99
CA ASP A 103 -0.05 17.11 31.07
C ASP A 103 -0.84 16.38 32.18
N ARG A 104 -1.28 15.14 31.92
CA ARG A 104 -1.91 14.26 32.90
C ARG A 104 -0.93 13.32 33.58
N LEU A 105 0.25 13.13 32.99
CA LEU A 105 1.30 12.26 33.52
C LEU A 105 2.11 13.00 34.58
N ASN A 106 1.60 13.05 35.81
CA ASN A 106 2.34 13.59 36.95
C ASN A 106 3.27 12.54 37.57
N PHE A 107 4.17 11.96 36.77
CA PHE A 107 5.31 11.26 37.33
C PHE A 107 6.39 12.31 37.58
N ASN A 108 6.91 12.42 38.81
CA ASN A 108 8.01 13.34 39.16
C ASN A 108 9.26 13.21 38.26
N PHE A 109 9.31 12.21 37.37
CA PHE A 109 10.34 11.98 36.37
C PHE A 109 10.12 12.73 35.04
N VAL A 110 8.86 13.01 34.64
CA VAL A 110 8.53 13.73 33.37
C VAL A 110 9.09 15.15 33.36
N ALA A 111 9.30 15.75 34.54
CA ALA A 111 9.96 17.04 34.70
C ALA A 111 11.43 17.04 34.24
N THR A 112 12.06 15.88 34.01
CA THR A 112 13.47 15.74 33.64
C THR A 112 13.71 15.00 32.32
N THR A 113 12.73 14.25 31.82
CA THR A 113 12.84 13.53 30.54
C THR A 113 12.50 14.42 29.37
N HIS A 114 13.45 14.56 28.44
CA HIS A 114 13.31 15.40 27.26
C HIS A 114 12.96 14.58 26.00
N SER A 115 12.86 13.25 26.09
CA SER A 115 12.51 12.38 24.95
C SER A 115 11.62 11.19 25.33
N ALA A 116 10.83 10.71 24.36
CA ALA A 116 10.03 9.48 24.47
C ALA A 116 10.87 8.25 24.84
N MET A 117 12.15 8.26 24.43
CA MET A 117 13.11 7.19 24.67
C MET A 117 13.45 7.08 26.16
N ASP A 118 13.58 8.21 26.85
CA ASP A 118 13.85 8.24 28.29
C ASP A 118 12.63 7.76 29.09
N LEU A 119 11.42 8.11 28.66
CA LEU A 119 10.19 7.59 29.25
C LEU A 119 10.11 6.06 29.10
N ILE A 120 10.33 5.54 27.89
CA ILE A 120 10.33 4.09 27.63
C ILE A 120 11.42 3.40 28.45
N ALA A 121 12.64 3.93 28.50
CA ALA A 121 13.74 3.36 29.28
C ALA A 121 13.42 3.29 30.78
N SER A 122 12.79 4.33 31.33
CA SER A 122 12.43 4.36 32.75
C SER A 122 11.22 3.52 33.09
N VAL A 123 10.20 3.50 32.22
CA VAL A 123 9.11 2.52 32.33
C VAL A 123 9.69 1.11 32.26
N LEU A 124 10.64 0.81 31.37
CA LEU A 124 11.23 -0.53 31.31
C LEU A 124 12.14 -0.85 32.50
N SER A 125 12.75 0.14 33.16
CA SER A 125 13.64 -0.03 34.30
C SER A 125 12.92 -0.41 35.61
N ASP A 126 11.69 0.06 35.81
CA ASP A 126 10.81 -0.34 36.92
C ASP A 126 9.36 -0.46 36.42
N SER A 127 9.19 -1.38 35.48
CA SER A 127 7.95 -1.57 34.72
C SER A 127 6.76 -1.82 35.60
N LYS A 128 6.94 -2.52 36.71
CA LYS A 128 5.84 -2.82 37.62
C LYS A 128 5.27 -1.54 38.22
N TYR A 129 6.13 -0.71 38.82
CA TYR A 129 5.71 0.51 39.46
C TYR A 129 5.06 1.49 38.47
N TYR A 130 5.73 1.74 37.34
CA TYR A 130 5.27 2.76 36.40
C TYR A 130 4.02 2.35 35.62
N LEU A 131 3.89 1.08 35.22
CA LEU A 131 2.68 0.60 34.54
C LEU A 131 1.48 0.59 35.48
N GLU A 132 1.64 0.16 36.72
CA GLU A 132 0.57 0.21 37.71
C GLU A 132 0.13 1.66 37.98
N SER A 133 1.08 2.59 38.09
CA SER A 133 0.79 4.01 38.27
C SER A 133 0.08 4.63 37.04
N LEU A 134 0.56 4.34 35.83
CA LEU A 134 -0.08 4.76 34.58
C LEU A 134 -1.50 4.19 34.45
N TYR A 135 -1.67 2.90 34.72
CA TYR A 135 -2.97 2.23 34.71
C TYR A 135 -3.94 2.91 35.69
N ASN A 136 -3.49 3.17 36.93
CA ASN A 136 -4.32 3.84 37.93
C ASN A 136 -4.74 5.24 37.47
N LYS A 137 -3.82 5.98 36.84
CA LYS A 137 -4.11 7.30 36.28
C LYS A 137 -5.09 7.23 35.11
N ALA A 138 -4.92 6.30 34.19
CA ALA A 138 -5.86 6.04 33.09
C ALA A 138 -7.25 5.69 33.65
N SER A 139 -7.33 4.76 34.62
CA SER A 139 -8.59 4.39 35.27
C SER A 139 -9.29 5.57 35.93
N GLN A 140 -8.54 6.51 36.51
CA GLN A 140 -9.09 7.71 37.12
C GLN A 140 -9.64 8.68 36.06
N GLU A 141 -8.86 9.00 35.03
CA GLU A 141 -9.27 9.96 33.98
C GLU A 141 -10.42 9.43 33.12
N LEU A 142 -10.51 8.10 32.95
CA LEU A 142 -11.63 7.42 32.28
C LEU A 142 -12.99 7.65 32.96
N SER A 143 -13.02 8.09 34.23
CA SER A 143 -14.28 8.45 34.90
C SER A 143 -14.87 9.78 34.43
N ASP A 144 -14.07 10.65 33.81
CA ASP A 144 -14.53 11.94 33.30
C ASP A 144 -15.10 11.81 31.88
N LYS A 145 -16.43 11.67 31.79
CA LYS A 145 -17.17 11.54 30.53
C LYS A 145 -17.00 12.73 29.57
N ARG A 146 -16.45 13.86 30.02
CA ARG A 146 -16.30 15.08 29.21
C ARG A 146 -14.93 15.20 28.55
N SER A 147 -14.02 14.27 28.83
CA SER A 147 -12.63 14.31 28.38
C SER A 147 -12.25 12.98 27.72
N ASP A 148 -11.68 13.04 26.53
CA ASP A 148 -11.11 11.89 25.82
C ASP A 148 -9.73 11.47 26.36
N LYS A 149 -9.13 12.29 27.24
CA LYS A 149 -7.81 12.02 27.83
C LYS A 149 -7.69 10.66 28.54
N GLY A 150 -8.78 10.16 29.14
CA GLY A 150 -8.79 8.83 29.74
C GLY A 150 -8.59 7.72 28.71
N GLU A 151 -9.26 7.83 27.56
CA GLU A 151 -9.13 6.90 26.43
C GLU A 151 -7.73 6.99 25.81
N LYS A 152 -7.18 8.20 25.68
CA LYS A 152 -5.80 8.40 25.20
C LYS A 152 -4.75 7.85 26.16
N LEU A 153 -4.98 7.90 27.47
CA LEU A 153 -4.11 7.26 28.47
C LEU A 153 -4.20 5.72 28.41
N ALA A 154 -5.39 5.18 28.12
CA ALA A 154 -5.56 3.75 27.87
C ALA A 154 -4.80 3.31 26.60
N GLU A 155 -4.89 4.09 25.53
CA GLU A 155 -4.12 3.89 24.29
C GLU A 155 -2.60 3.93 24.56
N LEU A 156 -2.12 4.93 25.30
CA LEU A 156 -0.71 5.03 25.70
C LEU A 156 -0.26 3.79 26.48
N PHE A 157 -1.07 3.34 27.43
CA PHE A 157 -0.79 2.16 28.23
C PHE A 157 -0.68 0.90 27.36
N ASP A 158 -1.60 0.72 26.40
CA ASP A 158 -1.61 -0.41 25.49
C ASP A 158 -0.37 -0.45 24.60
N LEU A 159 -0.01 0.70 24.02
CA LEU A 159 1.20 0.85 23.20
C LEU A 159 2.47 0.55 24.01
N LEU A 160 2.59 1.09 25.23
CA LEU A 160 3.74 0.81 26.11
C LEU A 160 3.82 -0.67 26.49
N PHE A 161 2.69 -1.32 26.73
CA PHE A 161 2.66 -2.72 27.14
C PHE A 161 3.25 -3.65 26.07
N GLU A 162 3.11 -3.33 24.78
CA GLU A 162 3.72 -4.12 23.68
C GLU A 162 5.26 -4.20 23.75
N TYR A 163 5.89 -3.19 24.36
CA TYR A 163 7.35 -3.10 24.49
C TYR A 163 7.91 -3.85 25.70
N ILE A 164 7.06 -4.27 26.64
CA ILE A 164 7.49 -5.08 27.80
C ILE A 164 7.90 -6.47 27.30
N LYS A 165 9.15 -6.87 27.60
CA LYS A 165 9.67 -8.21 27.30
C LYS A 165 9.85 -9.09 28.55
N ASP A 166 9.58 -8.54 29.73
CA ASP A 166 9.62 -9.30 30.97
C ASP A 166 8.43 -10.27 31.03
N SER A 167 8.73 -11.57 31.08
CA SER A 167 7.75 -12.66 31.12
C SER A 167 6.87 -12.66 32.37
N LYS A 168 7.23 -11.91 33.41
CA LYS A 168 6.39 -11.75 34.60
C LYS A 168 5.10 -10.99 34.29
N PHE A 169 5.10 -10.17 33.24
CA PHE A 169 3.92 -9.46 32.77
C PHE A 169 3.18 -10.32 31.75
N GLU A 170 1.92 -10.63 32.05
CA GLU A 170 1.04 -11.30 31.10
C GLU A 170 -0.22 -10.47 30.91
N ARG A 171 -0.52 -10.09 29.68
CA ARG A 171 -1.75 -9.35 29.34
C ARG A 171 -2.96 -10.22 29.62
N LEU A 172 -3.99 -9.66 30.25
CA LEU A 172 -5.25 -10.38 30.39
C LEU A 172 -5.88 -10.62 29.02
N LYS A 173 -6.55 -11.77 28.87
CA LYS A 173 -7.35 -12.07 27.69
C LYS A 173 -8.54 -11.11 27.62
N GLU A 174 -9.08 -10.91 26.42
CA GLU A 174 -10.34 -10.16 26.31
C GLU A 174 -11.44 -10.94 27.02
N PRO A 175 -12.12 -10.32 28.00
CA PRO A 175 -13.30 -10.94 28.59
C PRO A 175 -14.43 -10.97 27.57
N SER A 176 -15.05 -12.14 27.38
CA SER A 176 -16.28 -12.28 26.60
C SER A 176 -17.54 -11.97 27.43
N ALA A 177 -17.44 -12.07 28.76
CA ALA A 177 -18.47 -11.74 29.73
C ALA A 177 -17.83 -11.17 30.99
N TYR A 178 -18.61 -10.47 31.81
CA TYR A 178 -18.09 -9.89 33.05
C TYR A 178 -17.71 -10.98 34.06
N ASP A 179 -16.47 -10.93 34.57
CA ASP A 179 -15.96 -11.86 35.57
C ASP A 179 -15.12 -11.16 36.65
N HIS A 180 -14.47 -11.95 37.52
CA HIS A 180 -13.65 -11.44 38.62
C HIS A 180 -12.35 -10.75 38.17
N SER A 181 -11.99 -10.81 36.88
CA SER A 181 -10.86 -10.08 36.30
C SER A 181 -11.27 -8.71 35.74
N CYS A 182 -12.56 -8.38 35.81
CA CYS A 182 -13.14 -7.15 35.27
C CYS A 182 -13.45 -6.11 36.36
N LYS A 183 -13.42 -4.84 35.96
CA LYS A 183 -13.93 -3.68 36.70
C LYS A 183 -14.81 -2.86 35.76
N THR A 184 -15.96 -2.37 36.22
CA THR A 184 -16.80 -1.52 35.38
C THR A 184 -16.18 -0.14 35.20
N LEU A 185 -16.36 0.45 34.00
CA LEU A 185 -15.90 1.79 33.68
C LEU A 185 -16.58 2.82 34.57
N TYR A 186 -17.90 2.69 34.74
CA TYR A 186 -18.67 3.52 35.67
C TYR A 186 -19.33 2.66 36.76
N PRO A 187 -19.41 3.14 38.01
CA PRO A 187 -20.08 2.40 39.10
C PRO A 187 -21.58 2.18 38.86
N GLU A 188 -22.25 3.06 38.11
CA GLU A 188 -23.70 3.04 37.89
C GLU A 188 -24.20 2.05 36.82
N GLN A 189 -23.30 1.34 36.14
CA GLN A 189 -23.65 0.49 35.00
C GLN A 189 -24.40 -0.80 35.41
N ASN A 190 -25.10 -1.38 34.44
CA ASN A 190 -26.06 -2.46 34.69
C ASN A 190 -25.42 -3.80 35.13
N SER A 191 -26.19 -4.65 35.81
CA SER A 191 -25.78 -5.98 36.30
C SER A 191 -26.00 -7.12 35.29
N SER A 192 -26.22 -6.82 33.99
CA SER A 192 -26.57 -7.85 32.99
C SER A 192 -25.42 -8.77 32.59
N GLN A 193 -24.22 -8.56 33.14
CA GLN A 193 -22.96 -9.23 32.78
C GLN A 193 -22.56 -9.11 31.30
N LYS A 194 -23.30 -8.32 30.50
CA LYS A 194 -23.00 -8.05 29.10
C LYS A 194 -22.03 -6.88 28.98
N ILE A 195 -20.86 -7.15 28.43
CA ILE A 195 -19.86 -6.12 28.11
C ILE A 195 -20.23 -5.47 26.78
N GLN A 196 -20.29 -4.14 26.75
CA GLN A 196 -20.46 -3.37 25.51
C GLN A 196 -19.12 -3.17 24.80
N ARG A 197 -18.08 -2.76 25.54
CA ARG A 197 -16.71 -2.70 25.05
C ARG A 197 -15.68 -2.88 26.16
N VAL A 198 -14.49 -3.35 25.81
CA VAL A 198 -13.32 -3.31 26.67
C VAL A 198 -12.63 -1.96 26.46
N VAL A 199 -12.36 -1.25 27.56
CA VAL A 199 -11.84 0.12 27.53
C VAL A 199 -10.34 0.13 27.79
N LEU A 200 -9.90 -0.66 28.78
CA LEU A 200 -8.49 -0.81 29.13
C LEU A 200 -8.24 -2.24 29.60
N ARG A 201 -7.44 -3.01 28.85
CA ARG A 201 -7.10 -4.38 29.26
C ARG A 201 -6.10 -4.36 30.40
N GLY A 202 -6.38 -5.15 31.43
CA GLY A 202 -5.49 -5.34 32.57
C GLY A 202 -4.36 -6.33 32.28
N TYR A 203 -3.56 -6.62 33.31
CA TYR A 203 -2.45 -7.57 33.23
C TYR A 203 -2.19 -8.25 34.58
N THR A 204 -1.48 -9.36 34.52
CA THR A 204 -0.94 -10.04 35.69
C THR A 204 0.55 -9.76 35.84
N TYR A 205 1.03 -9.72 37.08
CA TYR A 205 2.44 -9.70 37.44
C TYR A 205 2.74 -10.93 38.30
N ASP A 206 3.71 -11.75 37.92
CA ASP A 206 4.04 -13.01 38.59
C ASP A 206 2.78 -13.90 38.79
N LYS A 207 1.97 -14.03 37.73
CA LYS A 207 0.72 -14.83 37.67
C LYS A 207 -0.39 -14.37 38.61
N LYS A 208 -0.30 -13.17 39.18
CA LYS A 208 -1.34 -12.54 40.00
C LYS A 208 -1.88 -11.31 39.29
N ILE A 209 -3.21 -11.13 39.31
CA ILE A 209 -3.84 -9.94 38.73
C ILE A 209 -3.30 -8.71 39.46
N ALA A 210 -2.58 -7.85 38.72
CA ALA A 210 -2.07 -6.57 39.23
C ALA A 210 -3.05 -5.45 38.87
N CYS A 211 -3.57 -5.48 37.65
CA CYS A 211 -4.56 -4.53 37.17
C CYS A 211 -5.71 -5.28 36.48
N TYR A 212 -6.94 -4.90 36.80
CA TYR A 212 -8.17 -5.50 36.25
C TYR A 212 -8.45 -4.97 34.83
N THR A 213 -9.24 -5.69 34.04
CA THR A 213 -9.73 -5.16 32.76
C THR A 213 -10.89 -4.21 33.01
N ILE A 214 -10.79 -2.96 32.55
CA ILE A 214 -11.86 -1.97 32.62
C ILE A 214 -12.80 -2.17 31.44
N VAL A 215 -14.08 -2.37 31.74
CA VAL A 215 -15.12 -2.66 30.75
C VAL A 215 -16.26 -1.66 30.85
N ASP A 216 -16.74 -1.20 29.71
CA ASP A 216 -18.00 -0.47 29.61
C ASP A 216 -19.12 -1.49 29.43
N MET A 217 -20.06 -1.51 30.38
CA MET A 217 -21.21 -2.43 30.37
C MET A 217 -22.45 -1.83 29.69
N GLY A 218 -22.38 -0.57 29.24
CA GLY A 218 -23.50 0.18 28.70
C GLY A 218 -24.54 0.60 29.75
N ASP A 219 -25.24 1.70 29.49
CA ASP A 219 -26.34 2.15 30.34
C ASP A 219 -27.70 1.79 29.71
N HIS A 220 -28.32 0.72 30.20
CA HIS A 220 -29.67 0.36 29.79
C HIS A 220 -30.77 1.26 30.40
N LYS A 221 -30.47 2.16 31.35
CA LYS A 221 -31.49 3.02 31.96
C LYS A 221 -31.92 4.19 31.07
N TRP A 222 -31.00 4.77 30.30
CA TRP A 222 -31.35 5.84 29.34
C TRP A 222 -32.21 5.34 28.19
N GLU A 223 -31.88 4.18 27.61
CA GLU A 223 -32.70 3.54 26.57
C GLU A 223 -34.10 3.17 27.08
N ARG A 224 -34.22 2.74 28.34
CA ARG A 224 -35.51 2.40 28.97
C ARG A 224 -36.33 3.66 29.28
N SER A 225 -35.70 4.75 29.71
CA SER A 225 -36.39 6.04 29.93
C SER A 225 -36.88 6.67 28.61
N LEU A 226 -36.09 6.61 27.54
CA LEU A 226 -36.49 7.08 26.22
C LEU A 226 -37.64 6.22 25.64
N LYS A 227 -37.55 4.88 25.76
CA LYS A 227 -38.64 3.99 25.33
C LYS A 227 -39.93 4.20 26.14
N ASN A 228 -39.83 4.39 27.45
CA ASN A 228 -40.99 4.62 28.31
C ASN A 228 -41.61 6.02 28.09
N GLY A 229 -40.80 7.06 27.90
CA GLY A 229 -41.28 8.41 27.58
C GLY A 229 -41.95 8.50 26.20
N LEU A 230 -41.46 7.75 25.21
CA LEU A 230 -42.10 7.63 23.90
C LEU A 230 -43.39 6.78 23.94
N ALA A 231 -43.47 5.78 24.83
CA ALA A 231 -44.67 4.99 25.02
C ALA A 231 -45.79 5.75 25.76
N SER A 232 -45.46 6.73 26.62
CA SER A 232 -46.45 7.61 27.27
C SER A 232 -47.00 8.73 26.38
N LEU A 233 -46.52 8.84 25.14
CA LEU A 233 -46.96 9.81 24.12
C LEU A 233 -47.88 9.19 23.05
N LYS A 234 -48.30 7.94 23.22
CA LYS A 234 -49.36 7.27 22.44
C LYS A 234 -50.55 6.97 23.32
#